data_AF-A0A2V5SPC6-F1
#
_entry.id   AF-A0A2V5SPC6-F1
#
_cell.length_a   1.000
_cell.length_b   1.000
_cell.length_c   1.000
_cell.angle_alpha   90.00
_cell.angle_beta   90.00
_cell.angle_gamma   90.00
#
_symmetry.space_group_name_H-M   'P 1'
#
loop_
_entity.id
_entity.type
_entity.pdbx_description
1 polymer ?
#
loop_
_entity_poly.entity_id
_entity_poly.type
_entity_poly.pdbx_seq_one_letter_code
_entity_poly.pdbx_strand_id
1 'polypeptide(L)'
;MAIHRRFSLLLFPTLFTEKLMLRVAIDRRDILRQMADKMEMRRYVENKLGKRYLPRLYCVTNDPRSIAFDTLPSKFVVKANHGSGFVRVVADKKIVDVQSLVSECQGWLNIDYGQCYREWGYIKLKRCLMVEEFAESSYKDKQARSAENPFVRQLRKRPGHAWKARWPLPAS
;
A
#
# COMPACT_ATOMS: atom_id res chain seq x y z
N MET A 1 31.10 13.32 -14.27
CA MET A 1 29.74 13.28 -13.69
C MET A 1 29.16 14.69 -13.69
N ALA A 2 28.25 15.00 -14.60
CA ALA A 2 27.54 16.28 -14.59
C ALA A 2 26.51 16.26 -13.45
N ILE A 3 26.81 16.94 -12.35
CA ILE A 3 25.78 17.30 -11.37
C ILE A 3 24.79 18.19 -12.13
N HIS A 4 23.54 17.73 -12.25
CA HIS A 4 22.48 18.53 -12.85
C HIS A 4 22.30 19.79 -11.95
N ARG A 5 22.88 20.92 -12.39
CA ARG A 5 22.93 22.21 -11.68
C ARG A 5 21.54 22.86 -11.52
N ARG A 6 20.63 22.25 -10.76
CA ARG A 6 19.26 22.78 -10.56
C ARG A 6 18.80 22.79 -9.10
N PHE A 7 19.72 22.87 -8.15
CA PHE A 7 19.34 23.01 -6.74
C PHE A 7 18.75 24.40 -6.41
N SER A 8 19.08 25.45 -7.19
CA SER A 8 18.65 26.83 -6.89
C SER A 8 17.19 27.16 -7.24
N LEU A 9 16.44 26.24 -7.85
CA LEU A 9 15.05 26.47 -8.29
C LEU A 9 13.99 26.13 -7.23
N LEU A 10 14.38 25.63 -6.05
CA LEU A 10 13.42 25.37 -4.96
C LEU A 10 12.88 26.65 -4.30
N LEU A 11 13.60 27.77 -4.40
CA LEU A 11 13.13 29.06 -3.87
C LEU A 11 12.13 29.76 -4.80
N PHE A 12 12.21 29.48 -6.11
CA PHE A 12 11.33 30.05 -7.14
C PHE A 12 10.90 28.95 -8.13
N PRO A 13 10.05 28.00 -7.71
CA PRO A 13 9.71 26.84 -8.52
C PRO A 13 8.82 27.24 -9.70
N THR A 14 9.26 26.94 -10.92
CA THR A 14 8.52 27.26 -12.16
C THR A 14 7.85 26.01 -12.71
N LEU A 15 8.56 24.88 -12.68
CA LEU A 15 8.07 23.61 -13.18
C LEU A 15 7.16 22.92 -12.17
N PHE A 16 6.24 22.09 -12.67
CA PHE A 16 5.35 21.29 -11.83
C PHE A 16 6.12 20.43 -10.82
N THR A 17 7.19 19.76 -11.26
CA THR A 17 8.01 18.88 -10.41
C THR A 17 8.70 19.65 -9.28
N GLU A 18 9.17 20.87 -9.56
CA GLU A 18 9.80 21.73 -8.56
C GLU A 18 8.77 22.17 -7.50
N LYS A 19 7.58 22.57 -7.95
CA LYS A 19 6.46 22.92 -7.05
C LYS A 19 6.05 21.72 -6.19
N LEU A 20 5.99 20.53 -6.77
CA LEU A 20 5.68 19.29 -6.06
C LEU A 20 6.76 18.95 -5.02
N MET A 21 8.04 19.01 -5.39
CA MET A 21 9.16 18.74 -4.48
C MET A 21 9.21 19.75 -3.34
N LEU A 22 8.97 21.04 -3.62
CA LEU A 22 8.85 22.06 -2.58
C LEU A 22 7.72 21.72 -1.61
N ARG A 23 6.53 21.35 -2.13
CA ARG A 23 5.41 20.92 -1.27
C ARG A 23 5.75 19.70 -0.43
N VAL A 24 6.38 18.66 -0.99
CA VAL A 24 6.84 17.50 -0.21
C VAL A 24 7.80 17.95 0.90
N ALA A 25 8.71 18.88 0.60
CA ALA A 25 9.70 19.38 1.54
C ALA A 25 9.12 20.23 2.68
N ILE A 26 8.11 21.08 2.44
CA ILE A 26 7.66 22.08 3.41
C ILE A 26 6.19 21.97 3.85
N ASP A 27 5.31 21.43 3.01
CA ASP A 27 3.87 21.36 3.32
C ASP A 27 3.68 20.31 4.43
N ARG A 28 3.07 20.70 5.55
CA ARG A 28 2.84 19.83 6.71
C ARG A 28 1.38 19.81 7.15
N ARG A 29 0.48 20.25 6.28
CA ARG A 29 -0.97 20.25 6.57
C ARG A 29 -1.46 18.81 6.78
N ASP A 30 -2.29 18.62 7.79
CA ASP A 30 -2.83 17.31 8.16
C ASP A 30 -3.65 16.66 7.05
N ILE A 31 -4.25 17.45 6.15
CA ILE A 31 -4.96 16.94 4.98
C ILE A 31 -4.08 16.01 4.13
N LEU A 32 -2.77 16.25 4.05
CA LEU A 32 -1.87 15.39 3.27
C LEU A 32 -1.65 14.03 3.95
N ARG A 33 -1.65 13.99 5.28
CA ARG A 33 -1.63 12.74 6.05
C ARG A 33 -2.95 12.00 5.91
N GLN A 34 -4.06 12.73 5.96
CA GLN A 34 -5.41 12.18 5.77
C GLN A 34 -5.56 11.52 4.39
N MET A 35 -4.99 12.12 3.35
CA MET A 35 -5.03 11.56 1.99
C MET A 35 -4.07 10.38 1.78
N ALA A 36 -3.01 10.28 2.57
CA ALA A 36 -2.08 9.14 2.52
C ALA A 36 -2.68 7.87 3.17
N ASP A 37 -3.48 8.02 4.22
CA ASP A 37 -4.19 6.92 4.85
C ASP A 37 -5.44 6.54 4.06
N LYS A 38 -5.46 5.35 3.43
CA LYS A 38 -6.63 4.91 2.62
C LYS A 38 -7.93 4.85 3.42
N MET A 39 -7.87 4.57 4.72
CA MET A 39 -9.08 4.54 5.56
C MET A 39 -9.60 5.94 5.85
N GLU A 40 -8.71 6.89 6.15
CA GLU A 40 -9.12 8.28 6.37
C GLU A 40 -9.57 8.96 5.06
N MET A 41 -8.87 8.69 3.95
CA MET A 41 -9.29 9.11 2.62
C MET A 41 -10.69 8.56 2.29
N ARG A 42 -10.94 7.29 2.60
CA ARG A 42 -12.27 6.68 2.41
C ARG A 42 -13.35 7.41 3.21
N ARG A 43 -13.11 7.70 4.51
CA ARG A 43 -14.04 8.48 5.34
C ARG A 43 -14.25 9.89 4.80
N TYR A 44 -13.19 10.54 4.33
CA TYR A 44 -13.28 11.86 3.71
C TYR A 44 -14.21 11.85 2.49
N VAL A 45 -14.04 10.87 1.59
CA VAL A 45 -14.90 10.72 0.40
C VAL A 45 -16.33 10.38 0.80
N GLU A 46 -16.54 9.48 1.75
CA GLU A 46 -17.87 9.13 2.25
C GLU A 46 -18.60 10.37 2.78
N ASN A 47 -17.92 11.21 3.56
CA ASN A 47 -18.49 12.45 4.11
C ASN A 47 -18.74 13.53 3.06
N LYS A 48 -17.91 13.62 2.02
CA LYS A 48 -18.00 14.70 1.01
C LYS A 48 -18.91 14.36 -0.16
N LEU A 49 -18.87 13.12 -0.63
CA LEU A 49 -19.53 12.69 -1.87
C LEU A 49 -20.55 11.57 -1.63
N GLY A 50 -20.48 10.89 -0.49
CA GLY A 50 -21.34 9.77 -0.14
C GLY A 50 -20.75 8.41 -0.50
N LYS A 51 -21.24 7.38 0.20
CA LYS A 51 -20.74 6.00 0.12
C LYS A 51 -20.86 5.34 -1.27
N ARG A 52 -21.76 5.84 -2.12
CA ARG A 52 -22.01 5.28 -3.47
C ARG A 52 -20.80 5.31 -4.42
N TYR A 53 -19.82 6.16 -4.14
CA TYR A 53 -18.59 6.26 -4.95
C TYR A 53 -17.44 5.39 -4.43
N LEU A 54 -17.66 4.65 -3.35
CA LEU A 54 -16.65 3.82 -2.72
C LEU A 54 -16.95 2.34 -2.99
N PRO A 55 -15.93 1.51 -3.30
CA PRO A 55 -16.11 0.07 -3.39
C PRO A 55 -16.69 -0.47 -2.09
N ARG A 56 -17.48 -1.56 -2.15
CA ARG A 56 -17.98 -2.20 -0.93
C ARG A 56 -16.81 -2.64 -0.06
N LEU A 57 -16.90 -2.34 1.23
CA LEU A 57 -15.92 -2.73 2.25
C LEU A 57 -16.45 -3.94 3.00
N TYR A 58 -15.71 -5.04 2.97
CA TYR A 58 -16.09 -6.30 3.63
C TYR A 58 -15.52 -6.43 5.03
N CYS A 59 -14.28 -5.96 5.24
CA CYS A 59 -13.58 -6.12 6.51
C CYS A 59 -12.57 -4.99 6.71
N VAL A 60 -12.37 -4.59 7.96
CA VAL A 60 -11.24 -3.78 8.42
C VAL A 60 -10.69 -4.44 9.67
N THR A 61 -9.39 -4.71 9.70
CA THR A 61 -8.75 -5.36 10.85
C THR A 61 -7.28 -4.98 10.96
N ASN A 62 -6.72 -5.08 12.16
CA ASN A 62 -5.28 -5.02 12.40
C ASN A 62 -4.65 -6.40 12.66
N ASP A 63 -5.45 -7.47 12.64
CA ASP A 63 -4.98 -8.85 12.68
C ASP A 63 -5.41 -9.57 11.39
N PRO A 64 -4.48 -9.90 10.47
CA PRO A 64 -4.83 -10.59 9.24
C PRO A 64 -5.49 -11.96 9.46
N ARG A 65 -5.28 -12.61 10.61
CA ARG A 65 -5.88 -13.92 10.94
C ARG A 65 -7.35 -13.80 11.31
N SER A 66 -7.83 -12.60 11.65
CA SER A 66 -9.24 -12.38 11.96
C SER A 66 -10.12 -12.23 10.71
N ILE A 67 -9.54 -12.29 9.52
CA ILE A 67 -10.27 -12.16 8.26
C ILE A 67 -11.02 -13.48 8.00
N ALA A 68 -12.35 -13.43 7.97
CA ALA A 68 -13.20 -14.57 7.62
C ALA A 68 -13.20 -14.80 6.10
N PHE A 69 -12.14 -15.42 5.56
CA PHE A 69 -11.98 -15.63 4.11
C PHE A 69 -13.12 -16.46 3.49
N ASP A 70 -13.72 -17.37 4.26
CA ASP A 70 -14.82 -18.22 3.79
C ASP A 70 -16.07 -17.40 3.45
N THR A 71 -16.32 -16.29 4.16
CA THR A 71 -17.49 -15.43 3.92
C THR A 71 -17.28 -14.41 2.80
N LEU A 72 -16.04 -14.25 2.32
CA LEU A 72 -15.73 -13.30 1.25
C LEU A 72 -16.23 -13.82 -0.13
N PRO A 73 -16.56 -12.92 -1.07
CA PRO A 73 -16.88 -13.30 -2.45
C PRO A 73 -15.72 -14.03 -3.15
N SER A 74 -15.98 -14.58 -4.34
CA SER A 74 -14.96 -15.25 -5.16
C SER A 74 -13.81 -14.33 -5.59
N LYS A 75 -14.05 -13.01 -5.64
CA LYS A 75 -13.07 -11.98 -5.98
C LYS A 75 -13.07 -10.85 -4.96
N PHE A 76 -11.91 -10.42 -4.51
CA PHE A 76 -11.76 -9.30 -3.59
C PHE A 76 -10.35 -8.72 -3.65
N VAL A 77 -10.14 -7.57 -2.99
CA VAL A 77 -8.84 -6.93 -2.89
C VAL A 77 -8.52 -6.69 -1.42
N VAL A 78 -7.35 -7.13 -0.97
CA VAL A 78 -6.81 -6.83 0.37
C VAL A 78 -5.78 -5.71 0.23
N LYS A 79 -5.86 -4.68 1.07
CA LYS A 79 -4.92 -3.55 1.06
C LYS A 79 -4.52 -3.20 2.48
N ALA A 80 -3.27 -2.78 2.67
CA ALA A 80 -2.91 -2.04 3.86
C ALA A 80 -3.16 -0.53 3.65
N ASN A 81 -3.63 0.15 4.69
CA ASN A 81 -3.98 1.57 4.59
C ASN A 81 -2.76 2.49 4.45
N HIS A 82 -1.63 2.14 5.07
CA HIS A 82 -0.51 3.02 5.41
C HIS A 82 0.72 2.89 4.48
N GLY A 83 0.52 2.69 3.18
CA GLY A 83 1.64 2.65 2.22
C GLY A 83 1.21 2.45 0.78
N SER A 84 2.17 2.45 -0.14
CA SER A 84 1.95 2.13 -1.56
C SER A 84 2.45 0.72 -1.90
N GLY A 85 1.77 0.04 -2.83
CA GLY A 85 2.10 -1.32 -3.25
C GLY A 85 1.67 -2.43 -2.28
N PHE A 86 1.14 -2.10 -1.10
CA PHE A 86 0.56 -3.07 -0.16
C PHE A 86 -0.87 -3.43 -0.56
N VAL A 87 -0.98 -4.20 -1.64
CA VAL A 87 -2.23 -4.63 -2.24
C VAL A 87 -2.10 -6.05 -2.77
N ARG A 88 -3.07 -6.90 -2.43
CA ARG A 88 -3.26 -8.22 -3.05
C ARG A 88 -4.61 -8.24 -3.73
N VAL A 89 -4.58 -8.54 -5.02
CA VAL A 89 -5.78 -8.81 -5.81
C VAL A 89 -6.03 -10.32 -5.78
N VAL A 90 -7.22 -10.70 -5.33
CA VAL A 90 -7.72 -12.09 -5.38
C VAL A 90 -8.78 -12.16 -6.47
N ALA A 91 -8.39 -12.69 -7.62
CA ALA A 91 -9.27 -12.85 -8.79
C ALA A 91 -10.00 -14.20 -8.83
N ASP A 92 -9.54 -15.17 -8.04
CA ASP A 92 -10.24 -16.42 -7.76
C ASP A 92 -9.82 -16.92 -6.37
N LYS A 93 -10.76 -16.92 -5.42
CA LYS A 93 -10.54 -17.36 -4.05
C LYS A 93 -10.11 -18.83 -3.95
N LYS A 94 -10.50 -19.69 -4.90
CA LYS A 94 -10.24 -21.14 -4.83
C LYS A 94 -8.76 -21.50 -4.96
N ILE A 95 -7.98 -20.64 -5.61
CA ILE A 95 -6.56 -20.87 -5.87
C ILE A 95 -5.64 -20.09 -4.91
N VAL A 96 -6.22 -19.32 -3.98
CA VAL A 96 -5.44 -18.52 -3.04
C VAL A 96 -4.95 -19.37 -1.88
N ASP A 97 -3.63 -19.34 -1.66
CA ASP A 97 -3.04 -19.76 -0.40
C ASP A 97 -3.33 -18.70 0.68
N VAL A 98 -4.28 -19.01 1.56
CA VAL A 98 -4.70 -18.14 2.66
C VAL A 98 -3.57 -17.88 3.65
N GLN A 99 -2.72 -18.87 3.94
CA GLN A 99 -1.61 -18.71 4.88
C GLN A 99 -0.54 -17.76 4.32
N SER A 100 -0.23 -17.88 3.03
CA SER A 100 0.67 -16.95 2.34
C SER A 100 0.10 -15.53 2.32
N LEU A 101 -1.20 -15.38 2.08
CA LEU A 101 -1.87 -14.07 2.10
C LEU A 101 -1.85 -13.43 3.50
N VAL A 102 -2.15 -14.21 4.55
CA VAL A 102 -2.06 -13.77 5.95
C VAL A 102 -0.64 -13.32 6.29
N SER A 103 0.37 -14.09 5.88
CA SER A 103 1.79 -13.78 6.11
C SER A 103 2.22 -12.50 5.39
N GLU A 104 1.78 -12.30 4.14
CA GLU A 104 2.02 -11.08 3.39
C GLU A 104 1.41 -9.86 4.09
N CYS A 105 0.14 -9.97 4.50
CA CYS A 105 -0.57 -8.91 5.19
C CYS A 105 0.09 -8.55 6.52
N GLN A 106 0.54 -9.55 7.28
CA GLN A 106 1.31 -9.33 8.50
C GLN A 106 2.63 -8.61 8.20
N GLY A 107 3.30 -8.98 7.10
CA GLY A 107 4.49 -8.31 6.61
C GLY A 107 4.25 -6.82 6.34
N TRP A 108 3.14 -6.46 5.68
CA TRP A 108 2.78 -5.07 5.45
C TRP A 108 2.57 -4.29 6.75
N LEU A 109 1.82 -4.84 7.71
CA LEU A 109 1.54 -4.20 9.00
C LEU A 109 2.81 -3.93 9.83
N ASN A 110 3.86 -4.73 9.63
CA ASN A 110 5.14 -4.57 10.32
C ASN A 110 6.05 -3.51 9.68
N ILE A 111 5.72 -3.02 8.48
CA ILE A 111 6.54 -2.03 7.77
C ILE A 111 6.10 -0.61 8.17
N ASP A 112 7.05 0.18 8.67
CA ASP A 112 6.87 1.63 8.73
C ASP A 112 7.17 2.25 7.37
N TYR A 113 6.17 2.28 6.49
CA TYR A 113 6.31 2.76 5.12
C TYR A 113 6.91 4.17 5.06
N GLY A 114 6.42 5.08 5.91
CA GLY A 114 6.91 6.46 5.95
C GLY A 114 8.39 6.55 6.29
N GLN A 115 8.89 5.70 7.19
CA GLN A 115 10.31 5.63 7.51
C GLN A 115 11.12 4.96 6.40
N CYS A 116 10.65 3.83 5.85
CA CYS A 116 11.36 3.10 4.79
C CYS A 116 11.54 3.93 3.52
N TYR A 117 10.55 4.74 3.17
CA TYR A 117 10.52 5.52 1.93
C TYR A 117 10.77 7.02 2.13
N ARG A 118 10.97 7.45 3.38
CA ARG A 118 11.16 8.87 3.76
C ARG A 118 9.98 9.75 3.32
N GLU A 119 8.78 9.18 3.34
CA GLU A 119 7.54 9.86 2.99
C GLU A 119 6.81 10.28 4.26
N TRP A 120 6.97 11.54 4.64
CA TRP A 120 6.49 12.06 5.92
C TRP A 120 4.97 11.88 6.14
N GLY A 121 4.18 11.90 5.05
CA GLY A 121 2.72 11.73 5.10
C GLY A 121 2.28 10.37 5.65
N TYR A 122 3.12 9.33 5.51
CA TYR A 122 2.85 7.98 6.02
C TYR A 122 3.42 7.72 7.42
N ILE A 123 4.20 8.64 8.00
CA ILE A 123 4.88 8.43 9.28
C ILE A 123 3.85 8.29 10.42
N LYS A 124 3.97 7.22 11.21
CA LYS A 124 3.15 6.94 12.40
C LYS A 124 1.63 6.86 12.13
N LEU A 125 1.21 6.48 10.92
CA LEU A 125 -0.20 6.16 10.67
C LEU A 125 -0.60 4.90 11.45
N LYS A 126 -1.84 4.87 11.94
CA LYS A 126 -2.42 3.65 12.53
C LYS A 126 -2.56 2.61 11.42
N ARG A 127 -1.98 1.44 11.62
CA ARG A 127 -1.91 0.41 10.57
C ARG A 127 -3.10 -0.54 10.66
N CYS A 128 -3.79 -0.71 9.55
CA CYS A 128 -4.82 -1.72 9.40
C CYS A 128 -4.86 -2.23 7.95
N LEU A 129 -5.55 -3.36 7.80
CA LEU A 129 -5.93 -3.94 6.54
C LEU A 129 -7.38 -3.60 6.25
N MET A 130 -7.69 -3.50 4.96
CA MET A 130 -9.04 -3.37 4.45
C MET A 130 -9.24 -4.42 3.35
N VAL A 131 -10.40 -5.07 3.37
CA VAL A 131 -10.82 -6.00 2.32
C VAL A 131 -11.99 -5.37 1.57
N GLU A 132 -11.78 -5.11 0.30
CA GLU A 132 -12.73 -4.39 -0.56
C GLU A 132 -13.19 -5.24 -1.73
N GLU A 133 -14.30 -4.82 -2.32
CA GLU A 133 -14.81 -5.26 -3.60
C GLU A 133 -13.74 -5.18 -4.70
N PHE A 134 -13.69 -6.23 -5.52
CA PHE A 134 -12.95 -6.23 -6.76
C PHE A 134 -13.74 -5.44 -7.81
N ALA A 135 -13.27 -4.25 -8.14
CA ALA A 135 -13.86 -3.43 -9.20
C ALA A 135 -13.48 -3.99 -10.57
N GLU A 136 -14.44 -4.55 -11.30
CA GLU A 136 -14.23 -4.93 -12.69
C GLU A 136 -14.15 -3.67 -13.55
N SER A 137 -13.03 -3.52 -14.25
CA SER A 137 -12.87 -2.44 -15.22
C SER A 137 -13.51 -2.86 -16.54
N SER A 138 -14.38 -2.02 -17.10
CA SER A 138 -14.84 -2.15 -18.50
C SER A 138 -13.74 -1.77 -19.51
N TYR A 139 -12.62 -1.22 -19.03
CA TYR A 139 -11.46 -0.84 -19.83
C TYR A 139 -10.60 -2.09 -20.11
N LYS A 140 -10.36 -2.40 -21.39
CA LYS A 140 -9.53 -3.55 -21.81
C LYS A 140 -8.07 -3.34 -21.42
N ASP A 141 -7.67 -3.82 -20.25
CA ASP A 141 -6.26 -3.85 -19.85
C ASP A 141 -5.49 -4.94 -20.62
N LYS A 142 -4.53 -4.54 -21.45
CA LYS A 142 -3.61 -5.44 -22.17
C LYS A 142 -2.47 -6.01 -21.31
N GLN A 143 -2.54 -5.93 -19.98
CA GLN A 143 -1.50 -6.49 -19.12
C GLN A 143 -2.08 -7.20 -17.90
N ALA A 144 -2.50 -8.44 -18.10
CA ALA A 144 -2.40 -9.43 -17.03
C ALA A 144 -0.91 -9.64 -16.72
N ARG A 145 -0.41 -9.06 -15.63
CA ARG A 145 0.90 -9.41 -15.09
C ARG A 145 0.71 -10.06 -13.72
N SER A 146 0.75 -11.38 -13.72
CA SER A 146 1.02 -12.25 -12.56
C SER A 146 2.47 -12.13 -12.06
N ALA A 147 3.11 -10.97 -12.24
CA ALA A 147 4.47 -10.74 -11.79
C ALA A 147 4.42 -9.93 -10.49
N GLU A 148 4.99 -10.51 -9.44
CA GLU A 148 5.33 -9.84 -8.18
C GLU A 148 5.82 -8.40 -8.47
N ASN A 149 5.24 -7.42 -7.78
CA ASN A 149 5.55 -6.01 -8.01
C ASN A 149 7.08 -5.81 -7.93
N PRO A 150 7.75 -5.29 -8.98
CA PRO A 150 9.21 -5.11 -9.01
C PRO A 150 9.75 -4.36 -7.79
N PHE A 151 8.93 -3.48 -7.21
CA PHE A 151 9.23 -2.72 -6.01
C PHE A 151 9.32 -3.60 -4.74
N VAL A 152 8.41 -4.57 -4.60
CA VAL A 152 8.40 -5.55 -3.50
C VAL A 152 9.57 -6.53 -3.64
N ARG A 153 9.90 -6.92 -4.88
CA ARG A 153 11.07 -7.75 -5.19
C ARG A 153 12.39 -7.05 -4.83
N GLN A 154 12.45 -5.72 -4.95
CA GLN A 154 13.62 -4.92 -4.61
C GLN A 154 13.83 -4.78 -3.10
N LEU A 155 12.75 -4.80 -2.31
CA LEU A 155 12.81 -4.80 -0.84
C LEU A 155 13.51 -6.04 -0.28
N ARG A 156 13.34 -7.22 -0.90
CA ARG A 156 14.03 -8.46 -0.49
C ARG A 156 15.52 -8.48 -0.85
N LYS A 157 15.97 -7.60 -1.75
CA LYS A 157 17.33 -7.63 -2.34
C LYS A 157 18.30 -6.59 -1.78
N ARG A 158 17.89 -5.71 -0.87
CA ARG A 158 18.79 -4.71 -0.27
C ARG A 158 19.70 -5.38 0.79
N PRO A 159 21.02 -5.46 0.60
CA PRO A 159 21.94 -5.92 1.64
C PRO A 159 22.12 -4.78 2.64
N GLY A 160 21.74 -5.03 3.89
CA GLY A 160 21.80 -4.04 4.98
C GLY A 160 20.89 -4.36 6.18
N HIS A 161 19.85 -5.16 5.96
CA HIS A 161 19.07 -5.78 7.04
C HIS A 161 18.98 -7.27 6.79
N ALA A 162 20.03 -7.99 7.20
CA ALA A 162 20.10 -9.44 7.11
C ALA A 162 19.06 -10.07 8.07
N TRP A 163 17.92 -10.48 7.52
CA TRP A 163 17.01 -11.39 8.21
C TRP A 163 17.42 -12.83 7.86
N LYS A 164 18.26 -13.44 8.68
CA LYS A 164 18.43 -14.90 8.71
C LYS A 164 17.38 -15.48 9.67
N ALA A 165 16.21 -15.83 9.16
CA ALA A 165 15.36 -16.81 9.83
C ALA A 165 15.97 -18.19 9.57
N ARG A 166 16.72 -18.72 10.54
CA ARG A 166 17.23 -20.09 10.52
C ARG A 166 16.05 -21.00 10.91
N TRP A 167 15.43 -21.65 9.93
CA TRP A 167 14.37 -22.62 10.15
C TRP A 167 14.99 -24.00 10.45
N PRO A 168 14.63 -24.70 11.53
CA PRO A 168 14.95 -26.13 11.64
C PRO A 168 14.01 -26.92 10.72
N LEU A 169 14.58 -27.71 9.80
CA LEU A 169 13.83 -28.67 8.99
C LEU A 169 13.17 -29.72 9.90
N PRO A 170 11.98 -30.24 9.56
CA PRO A 170 11.39 -31.36 10.29
C PRO A 170 12.23 -32.62 10.09
N ALA A 171 12.53 -33.31 11.19
CA ALA A 171 13.06 -34.66 11.15
C ALA A 171 11.96 -35.62 10.66
N SER A 172 12.37 -36.58 9.83
CA SER A 172 11.64 -37.74 9.31
C SER A 172 10.85 -38.49 10.37
#